data_AF-A0A7J8XXA1-F1
#
_entry.id   AF-A0A7J8XXA1-F1
#
_cell.length_a   1.000
_cell.length_b   1.000
_cell.length_c   1.000
_cell.angle_alpha   90.00
_cell.angle_beta   90.00
_cell.angle_gamma   90.00
#
_symmetry.space_group_name_H-M   'P 1'
#
loop_
_entity.id
_entity.type
_entity.pdbx_description
1 polymer ?
#
loop_
_entity_poly.entity_id
_entity_poly.type
_entity_poly.pdbx_seq_one_letter_code
_entity_poly.pdbx_strand_id
1 'polypeptide(L)'
;MEEQIEFRHWDELIPDALGLIFSNLSLQEVLTVIPSVCKSWRKAVTGPYCWQEVDIEEWSSRCQPHHLDRMLRMLITRSSGSLRKLCVSGLHNDSIFSFITENAGSLQTLRVRRSEMSDSVVERTAGRLSTITFLDLSYCGKIGARALEAIGRHCKLLVTLCRNMHPLDAAGKLLQDGEANAIATTMPRLKRLEMAYHLISTGSVMNILAGCPQLELLDLRGCWDVKLDSQLMKEKFPKLKVLGPFVMDYYEMDDWDDDCSDYSDNSEYLAWEFEMGDYDDYDIYDGMWHDDEGRFEELELRFYEGNGEEAGILGWPQSP
;
A
#
# COMPACT_ATOMS: atom_id res chain seq x y z
N MET A 1 6.83 -59.21 -3.99
CA MET A 1 6.58 -58.22 -5.06
C MET A 1 6.47 -56.90 -4.34
N GLU A 2 7.60 -56.22 -4.16
CA GLU A 2 7.62 -54.92 -3.47
C GLU A 2 7.07 -53.88 -4.44
N GLU A 3 5.94 -53.28 -4.10
CA GLU A 3 5.45 -52.09 -4.79
C GLU A 3 6.52 -51.00 -4.66
N GLN A 4 7.18 -50.66 -5.76
CA GLN A 4 8.03 -49.48 -5.83
C GLN A 4 7.13 -48.27 -5.55
N ILE A 5 7.22 -47.74 -4.33
CA ILE A 5 6.65 -46.44 -4.00
C ILE A 5 7.44 -45.44 -4.84
N GLU A 6 6.83 -44.96 -5.93
CA GLU A 6 7.36 -43.85 -6.73
C GLU A 6 7.38 -42.61 -5.84
N PHE A 7 8.52 -42.34 -5.21
CA PHE A 7 8.75 -41.10 -4.49
C PHE A 7 8.80 -39.97 -5.51
N ARG A 8 7.91 -38.98 -5.36
CA ARG A 8 7.93 -37.78 -6.18
C ARG A 8 9.07 -36.88 -5.72
N HIS A 9 10.01 -36.61 -6.62
CA HIS A 9 11.16 -35.72 -6.41
C HIS A 9 10.74 -34.25 -6.51
N TRP A 10 9.96 -33.78 -5.52
CA TRP A 10 9.48 -32.38 -5.47
C TRP A 10 10.61 -31.35 -5.37
N ASP A 11 11.81 -31.76 -4.96
CA ASP A 11 13.02 -30.94 -4.91
C ASP A 11 13.71 -30.78 -6.27
N GLU A 12 13.40 -31.63 -7.25
CA GLU A 12 13.88 -31.56 -8.63
C GLU A 12 12.97 -30.74 -9.55
N LEU A 13 11.88 -30.19 -9.02
CA LEU A 13 11.05 -29.24 -9.76
C LEU A 13 11.88 -28.05 -10.23
N ILE A 14 11.56 -27.60 -11.44
CA ILE A 14 12.20 -26.42 -12.03
C ILE A 14 11.93 -25.17 -11.17
N PRO A 15 12.92 -24.26 -11.00
CA PRO A 15 12.82 -23.14 -10.06
C PRO A 15 11.65 -22.17 -10.29
N ASP A 16 11.20 -22.05 -11.53
CA ASP A 16 10.03 -21.27 -11.93
C ASP A 16 8.72 -21.91 -11.43
N ALA A 17 8.56 -23.24 -11.55
CA ALA A 17 7.42 -23.95 -10.98
C ALA A 17 7.39 -23.84 -9.45
N LEU A 18 8.55 -23.99 -8.79
CA LEU A 18 8.67 -23.77 -7.35
C LEU A 18 8.31 -22.33 -6.97
N GLY A 19 8.79 -21.34 -7.74
CA GLY A 19 8.47 -19.93 -7.52
C GLY A 19 6.98 -19.63 -7.60
N LEU A 20 6.28 -20.24 -8.56
CA LEU A 20 4.81 -20.12 -8.70
C LEU A 20 4.05 -20.81 -7.56
N ILE A 21 4.58 -21.92 -7.03
CA ILE A 21 3.98 -22.56 -5.86
C ILE A 21 4.17 -21.67 -4.63
N PHE A 22 5.39 -21.23 -4.37
CA PHE A 22 5.75 -20.43 -3.20
C PHE A 22 5.12 -19.04 -3.21
N SER A 23 4.77 -18.47 -4.37
CA SER A 23 4.05 -17.20 -4.45
C SER A 23 2.63 -17.27 -3.86
N ASN A 24 2.10 -18.46 -3.56
CA ASN A 24 0.82 -18.62 -2.84
C ASN A 24 0.99 -18.66 -1.32
N LEU A 25 2.22 -18.65 -0.82
CA LEU A 25 2.53 -18.67 0.61
C LEU A 25 2.71 -17.25 1.14
N SER A 26 2.58 -17.09 2.46
CA SER A 26 2.86 -15.82 3.11
C SER A 26 4.33 -15.43 2.98
N LEU A 27 4.62 -14.12 3.03
CA LEU A 27 5.99 -13.61 3.04
C LEU A 27 6.84 -14.28 4.14
N GLN A 28 6.24 -14.50 5.31
CA GLN A 28 6.90 -15.15 6.45
C GLN A 28 7.33 -16.57 6.10
N GLU A 29 6.44 -17.39 5.55
CA GLU A 29 6.74 -18.77 5.19
C GLU A 29 7.81 -18.85 4.10
N VAL A 30 7.71 -17.99 3.07
CA VAL A 30 8.70 -17.93 1.99
C VAL A 30 10.07 -17.54 2.53
N LEU A 31 10.15 -16.64 3.51
CA LEU A 31 11.42 -16.18 4.07
C LEU A 31 12.03 -17.10 5.13
N THR A 32 11.22 -17.86 5.87
CA THR A 32 11.68 -18.63 7.04
C THR A 32 11.55 -20.14 6.86
N VAL A 33 10.36 -20.62 6.50
CA VAL A 33 10.05 -22.06 6.40
C VAL A 33 10.65 -22.66 5.14
N ILE A 34 10.39 -22.10 3.96
CA ILE A 34 10.82 -22.69 2.68
C ILE A 34 12.35 -22.85 2.57
N PRO A 35 13.18 -21.88 2.99
CA PRO A 35 14.63 -22.04 2.99
C PRO A 35 15.17 -23.13 3.92
N SER A 36 14.37 -23.59 4.88
CA SER A 36 14.73 -24.65 5.84
C SER A 36 14.45 -26.06 5.32
N VAL A 37 13.54 -26.22 4.34
CA VAL A 37 13.10 -27.53 3.82
C VAL A 37 14.24 -28.26 3.12
N CYS A 38 14.85 -27.64 2.09
CA CYS A 38 15.99 -28.22 1.39
C CYS A 38 16.81 -27.15 0.65
N LYS A 39 18.02 -27.52 0.18
CA LYS A 39 18.91 -26.61 -0.56
C LYS A 39 18.32 -26.12 -1.88
N SER A 40 17.56 -26.98 -2.58
CA SER A 40 16.92 -26.64 -3.86
C SER A 40 15.86 -25.54 -3.65
N TRP A 41 14.99 -25.72 -2.66
CA TRP A 41 13.95 -24.75 -2.33
C TRP A 41 14.52 -23.43 -1.81
N ARG A 42 15.56 -23.48 -0.97
CA ARG A 42 16.32 -22.28 -0.58
C ARG A 42 16.83 -21.53 -1.81
N LYS A 43 17.42 -22.24 -2.78
CA LYS A 43 17.93 -21.63 -4.02
C LYS A 43 16.80 -21.00 -4.85
N ALA A 44 15.64 -21.66 -4.94
CA ALA A 44 14.47 -21.13 -5.63
C ALA A 44 13.95 -19.84 -4.99
N VAL A 45 13.88 -19.79 -3.65
CA VAL A 45 13.50 -18.58 -2.89
C VAL A 45 14.53 -17.47 -3.03
N THR A 46 15.83 -17.76 -3.14
CA THR A 46 16.82 -16.71 -3.43
C THR A 46 16.76 -16.20 -4.86
N GLY A 47 16.08 -16.91 -5.76
CA GLY A 47 15.91 -16.54 -7.16
C GLY A 47 14.74 -15.57 -7.42
N PRO A 48 14.60 -15.08 -8.66
CA PRO A 48 13.68 -13.99 -9.00
C PRO A 48 12.21 -14.38 -9.02
N TYR A 49 11.90 -15.66 -9.27
CA TYR A 49 10.54 -16.12 -9.55
C TYR A 49 9.59 -15.96 -8.37
N CYS A 50 10.08 -16.08 -7.13
CA CYS A 50 9.28 -15.90 -5.92
C CYS A 50 8.93 -14.43 -5.64
N TRP A 51 9.61 -13.48 -6.31
CA TRP A 51 9.57 -12.05 -5.98
C TRP A 51 9.09 -11.19 -7.16
N GLN A 52 8.29 -11.77 -8.06
CA GLN A 52 7.63 -10.98 -9.10
C GLN A 52 6.50 -10.12 -8.52
N GLU A 53 5.86 -10.59 -7.46
CA GLU A 53 4.83 -9.86 -6.73
C GLU A 53 5.19 -9.81 -5.25
N VAL A 54 5.31 -8.59 -4.72
CA VAL A 54 5.66 -8.36 -3.32
C VAL A 54 4.58 -7.47 -2.72
N ASP A 55 3.88 -8.01 -1.72
CA ASP A 55 2.87 -7.30 -0.95
C ASP A 55 3.25 -7.31 0.53
N ILE A 56 3.69 -6.16 1.04
CA ILE A 56 4.12 -5.98 2.42
C ILE A 56 3.43 -4.77 3.06
N GLU A 57 2.29 -4.32 2.52
CA GLU A 57 1.60 -3.11 2.96
C GLU A 57 1.26 -3.15 4.46
N GLU A 58 0.65 -4.25 4.92
CA GLU A 58 0.29 -4.41 6.34
C GLU A 58 1.54 -4.48 7.23
N TRP A 59 2.51 -5.31 6.87
CA TRP A 59 3.76 -5.47 7.63
C TRP A 59 4.52 -4.14 7.73
N SER A 60 4.68 -3.43 6.61
CA SER A 60 5.39 -2.15 6.54
C SER A 60 4.74 -1.06 7.38
N SER A 61 3.41 -1.06 7.51
CA SER A 61 2.69 -0.10 8.36
C SER A 61 2.98 -0.22 9.86
N ARG A 62 3.43 -1.39 10.31
CA ARG A 62 3.77 -1.70 11.71
C ARG A 62 5.29 -1.79 11.93
N CYS A 63 6.07 -1.62 10.88
CA CYS A 63 7.51 -1.83 10.90
C CYS A 63 8.27 -0.53 11.17
N GLN A 64 9.44 -0.62 11.79
CA GLN A 64 10.35 0.50 11.90
C GLN A 64 10.96 0.84 10.52
N PRO A 65 11.22 2.12 10.22
CA PRO A 65 11.68 2.56 8.90
C PRO A 65 12.95 1.85 8.40
N HIS A 66 13.92 1.63 9.29
CA HIS A 66 15.20 1.00 8.94
C HIS A 66 15.04 -0.49 8.57
N HIS A 67 14.12 -1.20 9.21
CA HIS A 67 13.78 -2.58 8.88
C HIS A 67 13.05 -2.66 7.54
N LEU A 68 12.15 -1.72 7.26
CA LEU A 68 11.47 -1.62 5.97
C LEU A 68 12.46 -1.41 4.82
N ASP A 69 13.40 -0.46 4.97
CA ASP A 69 14.42 -0.18 3.97
C ASP A 69 15.29 -1.41 3.68
N ARG A 70 15.74 -2.13 4.73
CA ARG A 70 16.53 -3.36 4.59
C ARG A 70 15.73 -4.46 3.88
N MET A 71 14.46 -4.64 4.27
CA MET A 71 13.57 -5.63 3.67
C MET A 71 13.34 -5.34 2.18
N LEU A 72 12.97 -4.10 1.83
CA LEU A 72 12.74 -3.70 0.45
C LEU A 72 13.99 -3.90 -0.41
N ARG A 73 15.16 -3.46 0.07
CA ARG A 73 16.43 -3.66 -0.64
C ARG A 73 16.69 -5.13 -0.92
N MET A 74 16.50 -5.99 0.07
CA MET A 74 16.65 -7.44 -0.09
C MET A 74 15.67 -8.01 -1.12
N LEU A 75 14.37 -7.73 -0.99
CA LEU A 75 13.34 -8.31 -1.85
C LEU A 75 13.47 -7.86 -3.31
N ILE A 76 13.72 -6.57 -3.54
CA ILE A 76 13.91 -6.01 -4.89
C ILE A 76 15.17 -6.58 -5.54
N THR A 77 16.27 -6.69 -4.78
CA THR A 77 17.52 -7.30 -5.27
C THR A 77 17.29 -8.75 -5.68
N ARG A 78 16.55 -9.53 -4.87
CA ARG A 78 16.21 -10.92 -5.22
C ARG A 78 15.36 -11.02 -6.48
N SER A 79 14.43 -10.08 -6.70
CA SER A 79 13.62 -10.06 -7.93
C SER A 79 14.47 -9.92 -9.20
N SER A 80 15.72 -9.46 -9.12
CA SER A 80 16.63 -9.35 -10.26
C SER A 80 16.02 -8.61 -11.46
N GLY A 81 15.21 -7.58 -11.20
CA GLY A 81 14.53 -6.78 -12.22
C GLY A 81 13.22 -7.37 -12.76
N SER A 82 12.76 -8.52 -12.26
CA SER A 82 11.48 -9.13 -12.65
C SER A 82 10.28 -8.72 -11.78
N LEU A 83 10.44 -7.73 -10.89
CA LEU A 83 9.36 -7.24 -10.04
C LEU A 83 8.27 -6.57 -10.87
N ARG A 84 7.05 -7.10 -10.81
CA ARG A 84 5.85 -6.64 -11.52
C ARG A 84 4.86 -5.92 -10.61
N LYS A 85 4.75 -6.35 -9.35
CA LYS A 85 3.85 -5.75 -8.36
C LYS A 85 4.61 -5.47 -7.07
N LEU A 86 4.49 -4.25 -6.56
CA LEU A 86 4.97 -3.86 -5.24
C LEU A 86 3.87 -3.12 -4.48
N CYS A 87 3.55 -3.58 -3.27
CA CYS A 87 2.64 -2.90 -2.35
C CYS A 87 3.33 -2.68 -1.00
N VAL A 88 3.42 -1.41 -0.61
CA VAL A 88 4.14 -0.97 0.60
C VAL A 88 3.51 0.31 1.17
N SER A 89 3.61 0.50 2.47
CA SER A 89 3.19 1.70 3.18
C SER A 89 4.36 2.29 3.97
N GLY A 90 4.36 3.61 4.20
CA GLY A 90 5.30 4.22 5.14
C GLY A 90 6.74 4.35 4.64
N LEU A 91 6.98 4.67 3.37
CA LEU A 91 8.35 5.02 2.92
C LEU A 91 8.72 6.38 3.49
N HIS A 92 9.78 6.46 4.29
CA HIS A 92 10.14 7.70 5.02
C HIS A 92 11.14 8.60 4.30
N ASN A 93 11.75 8.13 3.21
CA ASN A 93 12.84 8.84 2.53
C ASN A 93 12.75 8.76 0.99
N ASP A 94 13.33 9.74 0.32
CA ASP A 94 13.43 9.76 -1.15
C ASP A 94 14.41 8.70 -1.68
N SER A 95 15.34 8.23 -0.85
CA SER A 95 16.41 7.30 -1.27
C SER A 95 15.88 5.89 -1.54
N ILE A 96 14.93 5.40 -0.74
CA ILE A 96 14.29 4.10 -0.96
C ILE A 96 13.37 4.13 -2.17
N PHE A 97 12.65 5.23 -2.39
CA PHE A 97 11.85 5.38 -3.60
C PHE A 97 12.73 5.45 -4.87
N SER A 98 13.85 6.17 -4.81
CA SER A 98 14.85 6.17 -5.90
C SER A 98 15.37 4.74 -6.14
N PHE A 99 15.68 4.01 -5.08
CA PHE A 99 16.12 2.62 -5.20
C PHE A 99 15.06 1.72 -5.85
N ILE A 100 13.77 1.85 -5.49
CA ILE A 100 12.67 1.11 -6.13
C ILE A 100 12.63 1.43 -7.62
N THR A 101 12.56 2.71 -7.98
CA THR A 101 12.44 3.13 -9.38
C THR A 101 13.65 2.76 -10.23
N GLU A 102 14.86 2.75 -9.68
CA GLU A 102 16.08 2.38 -10.39
C GLU A 102 16.20 0.86 -10.65
N ASN A 103 15.66 0.03 -9.76
CA ASN A 103 15.86 -1.43 -9.80
C ASN A 103 14.61 -2.21 -10.26
N ALA A 104 13.45 -1.55 -10.39
CA ALA A 104 12.18 -2.21 -10.67
C ALA A 104 11.50 -1.67 -11.96
N GLY A 105 12.24 -1.61 -13.06
CA GLY A 105 11.72 -1.11 -14.35
C GLY A 105 10.62 -1.97 -14.99
N SER A 106 10.39 -3.18 -14.50
CA SER A 106 9.32 -4.08 -14.95
C SER A 106 7.99 -3.89 -14.19
N LEU A 107 7.91 -2.92 -13.26
CA LEU A 107 6.74 -2.68 -12.43
C LEU A 107 5.51 -2.29 -13.26
N GLN A 108 4.44 -3.05 -13.09
CA GLN A 108 3.13 -2.79 -13.67
C GLN A 108 2.15 -2.26 -12.63
N THR A 109 2.31 -2.66 -11.37
CA THR A 109 1.49 -2.24 -10.23
C THR A 109 2.38 -1.74 -9.11
N LEU A 110 2.20 -0.49 -8.71
CA LEU A 110 2.90 0.11 -7.59
C LEU A 110 1.88 0.73 -6.63
N ARG A 111 1.84 0.24 -5.39
CA ARG A 111 1.11 0.87 -4.30
C ARG A 111 2.11 1.34 -3.26
N VAL A 112 2.16 2.64 -3.06
CA VAL A 112 3.00 3.29 -2.07
C VAL A 112 2.15 4.29 -1.32
N ARG A 113 1.61 3.85 -0.18
CA ARG A 113 0.68 4.66 0.62
C ARG A 113 1.38 5.26 1.82
N ARG A 114 0.80 6.33 2.38
CA ARG A 114 1.30 6.99 3.61
C ARG A 114 2.81 7.23 3.61
N SER A 115 3.34 7.69 2.49
CA SER A 115 4.78 7.79 2.26
C SER A 115 5.22 9.23 2.06
N GLU A 116 6.45 9.51 2.49
CA GLU A 116 7.04 10.83 2.66
C GLU A 116 8.00 11.20 1.51
N MET A 117 7.65 10.82 0.28
CA MET A 117 8.44 11.12 -0.91
C MET A 117 8.13 12.51 -1.48
N SER A 118 9.17 13.22 -1.93
CA SER A 118 9.04 14.56 -2.50
C SER A 118 8.69 14.59 -3.99
N ASP A 119 8.12 15.70 -4.46
CA ASP A 119 7.97 15.95 -5.90
C ASP A 119 9.28 15.75 -6.67
N SER A 120 10.39 16.22 -6.09
CA SER A 120 11.68 16.27 -6.75
C SER A 120 12.25 14.88 -7.07
N VAL A 121 12.00 13.88 -6.21
CA VAL A 121 12.45 12.51 -6.47
C VAL A 121 11.59 11.87 -7.54
N VAL A 122 10.29 12.12 -7.54
CA VAL A 122 9.36 11.59 -8.56
C VAL A 122 9.69 12.19 -9.93
N GLU A 123 9.89 13.50 -10.03
CA GLU A 123 10.29 14.15 -11.29
C GLU A 123 11.56 13.55 -11.88
N ARG A 124 12.56 13.24 -11.04
CA ARG A 124 13.84 12.67 -11.46
C ARG A 124 13.71 11.22 -11.96
N THR A 125 12.80 10.45 -11.36
CA THR A 125 12.78 8.98 -11.51
C THR A 125 11.57 8.42 -12.26
N ALA A 126 10.51 9.21 -12.48
CA ALA A 126 9.27 8.77 -13.12
C ALA A 126 9.48 8.10 -14.48
N GLY A 127 10.50 8.51 -15.24
CA GLY A 127 10.89 7.87 -16.50
C GLY A 127 11.15 6.36 -16.41
N ARG A 128 11.56 5.87 -15.24
CA ARG A 128 11.82 4.44 -15.00
C ARG A 128 10.55 3.62 -14.79
N LEU A 129 9.42 4.27 -14.49
CA LEU A 129 8.13 3.66 -14.22
C LEU A 129 7.21 3.60 -15.46
N SER A 130 7.78 3.65 -16.66
CA SER A 130 7.03 3.73 -17.92
C SER A 130 6.07 2.54 -18.19
N THR A 131 6.29 1.41 -17.50
CA THR A 131 5.50 0.18 -17.59
C THR A 131 4.32 0.13 -16.63
N ILE A 132 4.17 1.10 -15.72
CA ILE A 132 3.10 1.15 -14.73
C ILE A 132 1.73 1.29 -15.40
N THR A 133 0.79 0.46 -14.95
CA THR A 133 -0.63 0.48 -15.31
C THR A 133 -1.53 0.80 -14.12
N PHE A 134 -1.09 0.49 -12.89
CA PHE A 134 -1.79 0.78 -11.65
C PHE A 134 -0.83 1.50 -10.69
N LEU A 135 -1.22 2.69 -10.22
CA LEU A 135 -0.47 3.47 -9.25
C LEU A 135 -1.37 3.91 -8.10
N ASP A 136 -0.97 3.63 -6.86
CA ASP A 136 -1.61 4.17 -5.66
C ASP A 136 -0.59 4.99 -4.85
N LEU A 137 -0.89 6.27 -4.68
CA LEU A 137 -0.15 7.27 -3.91
C LEU A 137 -1.05 7.89 -2.82
N SER A 138 -2.04 7.14 -2.34
CA SER A 138 -2.94 7.61 -1.29
C SER A 138 -2.18 7.95 -0.01
N TYR A 139 -2.55 9.07 0.60
CA TYR A 139 -1.99 9.60 1.84
C TYR A 139 -0.49 9.98 1.75
N CYS A 140 0.04 10.20 0.54
CA CYS A 140 1.36 10.77 0.33
C CYS A 140 1.27 12.29 0.33
N GLY A 141 1.39 12.93 1.51
CA GLY A 141 1.13 14.37 1.68
C GLY A 141 2.14 15.31 1.02
N LYS A 142 3.35 14.84 0.74
CA LYS A 142 4.43 15.60 0.08
C LYS A 142 4.37 15.59 -1.45
N ILE A 143 3.51 14.75 -2.02
CA ILE A 143 3.30 14.64 -3.46
C ILE A 143 2.25 15.66 -3.90
N GLY A 144 2.58 16.45 -4.91
CA GLY A 144 1.69 17.45 -5.47
C GLY A 144 1.61 17.40 -6.99
N ALA A 145 1.16 18.51 -7.58
CA ALA A 145 0.88 18.61 -9.02
C ALA A 145 2.09 18.28 -9.90
N ARG A 146 3.30 18.67 -9.49
CA ARG A 146 4.53 18.44 -10.26
C ARG A 146 4.88 16.96 -10.38
N ALA A 147 4.82 16.23 -9.27
CA ALA A 147 5.01 14.78 -9.29
C ALA A 147 3.99 14.09 -10.20
N LEU A 148 2.69 14.43 -10.06
CA LEU A 148 1.65 13.84 -10.89
C LEU A 148 1.84 14.18 -12.36
N GLU A 149 2.26 15.40 -12.68
CA GLU A 149 2.56 15.80 -14.06
C GLU A 149 3.73 14.99 -14.63
N ALA A 150 4.81 14.77 -13.86
CA ALA A 150 5.93 13.92 -14.27
C ALA A 150 5.50 12.46 -14.47
N ILE A 151 4.71 11.90 -13.54
CA ILE A 151 4.13 10.57 -13.67
C ILE A 151 3.31 10.48 -14.96
N GLY A 152 2.41 11.42 -15.21
CA GLY A 152 1.58 11.39 -16.40
C GLY A 152 2.37 11.59 -17.69
N ARG A 153 3.48 12.36 -17.67
CA ARG A 153 4.40 12.48 -18.82
C ARG A 153 5.13 11.19 -19.14
N HIS A 154 5.53 10.40 -18.15
CA HIS A 154 6.38 9.23 -18.35
C HIS A 154 5.61 7.89 -18.36
N CYS A 155 4.59 7.74 -17.53
CA CYS A 155 3.81 6.52 -17.33
C CYS A 155 2.60 6.48 -18.29
N LYS A 156 2.85 6.40 -19.60
CA LYS A 156 1.81 6.46 -20.64
C LYS A 156 0.87 5.24 -20.69
N LEU A 157 1.18 4.20 -19.93
CA LEU A 157 0.35 3.00 -19.79
C LEU A 157 -0.55 3.04 -18.55
N LEU A 158 -0.53 4.12 -17.77
CA LEU A 158 -1.31 4.25 -16.55
C LEU A 158 -2.82 4.21 -16.85
N VAL A 159 -3.51 3.25 -16.22
CA VAL A 159 -4.95 2.99 -16.35
C VAL A 159 -5.69 3.35 -15.08
N THR A 160 -5.08 3.08 -13.92
CA THR A 160 -5.67 3.35 -12.60
C THR A 160 -4.73 4.19 -11.77
N LEU A 161 -5.24 5.32 -11.27
CA LEU A 161 -4.55 6.17 -10.30
C LEU A 161 -5.40 6.31 -9.03
N CYS A 162 -4.84 5.96 -7.89
CA CYS A 162 -5.42 6.22 -6.58
C CYS A 162 -4.61 7.32 -5.89
N ARG A 163 -5.27 8.43 -5.58
CA ARG A 163 -4.69 9.62 -4.95
C ARG A 163 -5.70 10.15 -3.92
N ASN A 164 -5.92 9.39 -2.86
CA ASN A 164 -6.82 9.78 -1.77
C ASN A 164 -6.05 10.50 -0.66
N MET A 165 -6.68 11.48 0.00
CA MET A 165 -6.11 12.22 1.12
C MET A 165 -6.84 11.93 2.43
N HIS A 166 -6.24 12.28 3.57
CA HIS A 166 -6.95 12.23 4.85
C HIS A 166 -7.81 13.50 5.00
N PRO A 167 -9.02 13.44 5.58
CA PRO A 167 -9.84 14.63 5.82
C PRO A 167 -9.11 15.75 6.57
N LEU A 168 -8.25 15.37 7.53
CA LEU A 168 -7.42 16.32 8.28
C LEU A 168 -6.38 17.04 7.40
N ASP A 169 -5.93 16.44 6.29
CA ASP A 169 -4.98 17.08 5.38
C ASP A 169 -5.62 18.24 4.61
N ALA A 170 -6.95 18.26 4.51
CA ALA A 170 -7.73 19.31 3.85
C ALA A 170 -8.10 20.46 4.81
N ALA A 171 -8.00 20.26 6.12
CA ALA A 171 -8.43 21.28 7.08
C ALA A 171 -7.62 22.58 6.95
N GLY A 172 -8.31 23.70 6.76
CA GLY A 172 -7.72 25.04 6.71
C GLY A 172 -6.90 25.38 5.46
N LYS A 173 -6.88 24.51 4.43
CA LYS A 173 -6.19 24.77 3.17
C LYS A 173 -7.13 25.36 2.12
N LEU A 174 -6.55 26.07 1.15
CA LEU A 174 -7.26 26.58 -0.02
C LEU A 174 -7.39 25.49 -1.10
N LEU A 175 -8.31 25.68 -2.04
CA LEU A 175 -8.46 24.84 -3.24
C LEU A 175 -7.11 24.59 -3.94
N GLN A 176 -6.85 23.33 -4.30
CA GLN A 176 -5.64 22.81 -4.92
C GLN A 176 -5.95 22.14 -6.26
N ASP A 177 -6.39 22.92 -7.25
CA ASP A 177 -6.72 22.41 -8.59
C ASP A 177 -5.49 21.92 -9.38
N GLY A 178 -4.28 22.19 -8.90
CA GLY A 178 -3.03 21.84 -9.59
C GLY A 178 -2.90 20.35 -9.89
N GLU A 179 -3.20 19.49 -8.90
CA GLU A 179 -3.14 18.02 -9.08
C GLU A 179 -4.13 17.53 -10.14
N ALA A 180 -5.39 18.00 -10.05
CA ALA A 180 -6.44 17.66 -11.00
C ALA A 180 -6.10 18.12 -12.44
N ASN A 181 -5.57 19.34 -12.60
CA ASN A 181 -5.16 19.86 -13.90
C ASN A 181 -3.95 19.10 -14.49
N ALA A 182 -2.99 18.68 -13.67
CA ALA A 182 -1.87 17.87 -14.10
C ALA A 182 -2.34 16.50 -14.63
N ILE A 183 -3.24 15.83 -13.91
CA ILE A 183 -3.86 14.56 -14.33
C ILE A 183 -4.59 14.76 -15.66
N ALA A 184 -5.49 15.74 -15.74
CA ALA A 184 -6.28 16.06 -16.93
C ALA A 184 -5.41 16.25 -18.19
N THR A 185 -4.27 16.93 -18.04
CA THR A 185 -3.41 17.27 -19.18
C THR A 185 -2.53 16.12 -19.62
N THR A 186 -2.12 15.23 -18.71
CA THR A 186 -1.02 14.29 -18.96
C THR A 186 -1.42 12.81 -19.02
N MET A 187 -2.61 12.45 -18.52
CA MET A 187 -3.05 11.06 -18.32
C MET A 187 -4.33 10.67 -19.11
N PRO A 188 -4.36 10.78 -20.45
CA PRO A 188 -5.58 10.60 -21.24
C PRO A 188 -6.13 9.16 -21.31
N ARG A 189 -5.37 8.17 -20.83
CA ARG A 189 -5.74 6.74 -20.85
C ARG A 189 -6.30 6.22 -19.52
N LEU A 190 -6.46 7.10 -18.53
CA LEU A 190 -7.05 6.71 -17.25
C LEU A 190 -8.47 6.19 -17.45
N LYS A 191 -8.75 5.04 -16.84
CA LYS A 191 -10.07 4.44 -16.72
C LYS A 191 -10.62 4.55 -15.31
N ARG A 192 -9.75 4.57 -14.31
CA ARG A 192 -10.13 4.68 -12.90
C ARG A 192 -9.29 5.73 -12.23
N LEU A 193 -9.96 6.69 -11.62
CA LEU A 193 -9.31 7.75 -10.85
C LEU A 193 -10.01 7.85 -9.49
N GLU A 194 -9.23 7.69 -8.43
CA GLU A 194 -9.67 8.00 -7.08
C GLU A 194 -8.95 9.24 -6.59
N MET A 195 -9.72 10.27 -6.24
CA MET A 195 -9.24 11.54 -5.71
C MET A 195 -10.10 11.97 -4.51
N ALA A 196 -10.36 11.06 -3.58
CA ALA A 196 -11.17 11.34 -2.40
C ALA A 196 -10.47 12.32 -1.45
N TYR A 197 -11.27 13.15 -0.78
CA TYR A 197 -10.86 14.16 0.20
C TYR A 197 -9.89 15.21 -0.33
N HIS A 198 -9.94 15.49 -1.64
CA HIS A 198 -9.21 16.58 -2.26
C HIS A 198 -10.01 17.89 -2.22
N LEU A 199 -9.32 19.00 -1.94
CA LEU A 199 -9.87 20.35 -2.08
C LEU A 199 -9.79 20.79 -3.54
N ILE A 200 -10.72 20.36 -4.38
CA ILE A 200 -10.73 20.68 -5.81
C ILE A 200 -12.06 21.33 -6.23
N SER A 201 -11.98 22.20 -7.22
CA SER A 201 -13.14 22.87 -7.77
C SER A 201 -13.92 21.99 -8.75
N THR A 202 -15.18 22.33 -8.97
CA THR A 202 -15.98 21.69 -10.04
C THR A 202 -15.31 21.88 -11.41
N GLY A 203 -14.66 23.01 -11.65
CA GLY A 203 -13.98 23.30 -12.91
C GLY A 203 -12.82 22.35 -13.19
N SER A 204 -12.02 22.02 -12.18
CA SER A 204 -10.90 21.08 -12.35
C SER A 204 -11.36 19.64 -12.56
N VAL A 205 -12.48 19.24 -11.94
CA VAL A 205 -13.16 17.96 -12.27
C VAL A 205 -13.61 17.94 -13.74
N MET A 206 -14.20 19.04 -14.24
CA MET A 206 -14.57 19.12 -15.66
C MET A 206 -13.35 19.04 -16.59
N ASN A 207 -12.21 19.59 -16.18
CA ASN A 207 -10.95 19.43 -16.92
C ASN A 207 -10.49 17.97 -16.96
N ILE A 208 -10.57 17.24 -15.84
CA ILE A 208 -10.28 15.79 -15.79
C ILE A 208 -11.18 15.04 -16.78
N LEU A 209 -12.47 15.31 -16.76
CA LEU A 209 -13.43 14.64 -17.65
C LEU A 209 -13.17 14.93 -19.14
N ALA A 210 -12.72 16.14 -19.46
CA ALA A 210 -12.34 16.51 -20.82
C ALA A 210 -10.99 15.87 -21.24
N GLY A 211 -10.04 15.77 -20.31
CA GLY A 211 -8.69 15.26 -20.56
C GLY A 211 -8.58 13.72 -20.53
N CYS A 212 -9.45 13.05 -19.79
CA CYS A 212 -9.47 11.59 -19.60
C CYS A 212 -10.76 10.98 -20.20
N PRO A 213 -10.88 10.88 -21.53
CA PRO A 213 -12.12 10.44 -22.19
C PRO A 213 -12.47 8.96 -21.98
N GLN A 214 -11.52 8.16 -21.48
CA GLN A 214 -11.71 6.73 -21.21
C GLN A 214 -12.13 6.44 -19.77
N LEU A 215 -12.41 7.47 -18.97
CA LEU A 215 -12.72 7.30 -17.55
C LEU A 215 -14.05 6.56 -17.36
N GLU A 216 -13.98 5.44 -16.65
CA GLU A 216 -15.09 4.55 -16.30
C GLU A 216 -15.50 4.74 -14.82
N LEU A 217 -14.54 5.10 -13.96
CA LEU A 217 -14.77 5.36 -12.53
C LEU A 217 -14.04 6.62 -12.08
N LEU A 218 -14.76 7.50 -11.39
CA LEU A 218 -14.24 8.70 -10.75
C LEU A 218 -14.73 8.77 -9.30
N ASP A 219 -13.83 8.62 -8.34
CA ASP A 219 -14.15 8.75 -6.91
C ASP A 219 -13.75 10.13 -6.39
N LEU A 220 -14.73 10.88 -5.92
CA LEU A 220 -14.63 12.24 -5.41
C LEU A 220 -15.21 12.36 -4.00
N ARG A 221 -15.37 11.24 -3.27
CA ARG A 221 -15.88 11.25 -1.89
C ARG A 221 -15.09 12.24 -1.03
N GLY A 222 -15.78 13.11 -0.29
CA GLY A 222 -15.15 14.12 0.56
C GLY A 222 -14.63 15.36 -0.17
N CYS A 223 -14.82 15.48 -1.49
CA CYS A 223 -14.51 16.71 -2.24
C CYS A 223 -15.68 17.70 -2.15
N TRP A 224 -15.89 18.30 -0.97
CA TRP A 224 -17.11 19.05 -0.64
C TRP A 224 -17.40 20.29 -1.52
N ASP A 225 -16.37 20.88 -2.14
CA ASP A 225 -16.52 22.04 -3.04
C ASP A 225 -16.97 21.65 -4.47
N VAL A 226 -17.03 20.36 -4.77
CA VAL A 226 -17.46 19.85 -6.08
C VAL A 226 -18.98 19.78 -6.14
N LYS A 227 -19.57 20.42 -7.16
CA LYS A 227 -21.01 20.45 -7.42
C LYS A 227 -21.27 19.91 -8.81
N LEU A 228 -21.53 18.61 -8.91
CA LEU A 228 -21.85 17.95 -10.18
C LEU A 228 -23.35 17.78 -10.33
N ASP A 229 -23.90 18.25 -11.44
CA ASP A 229 -25.27 17.97 -11.83
C ASP A 229 -25.37 16.51 -12.33
N SER A 230 -26.08 15.67 -11.59
CA SER A 230 -26.23 14.25 -11.90
C SER A 230 -26.88 13.99 -13.27
N GLN A 231 -27.78 14.86 -13.73
CA GLN A 231 -28.43 14.71 -15.03
C GLN A 231 -27.45 15.05 -16.15
N LEU A 232 -26.75 16.18 -16.03
CA LEU A 232 -25.71 16.58 -16.99
C LEU A 232 -24.62 15.50 -17.11
N MET A 233 -24.22 14.91 -15.98
CA MET A 233 -23.21 13.86 -15.95
C MET A 233 -23.68 12.59 -16.67
N LYS A 234 -24.93 12.17 -16.47
CA LYS A 234 -25.51 11.02 -17.19
C LYS A 234 -25.65 11.26 -18.69
N GLU A 235 -26.01 12.48 -19.08
CA GLU A 235 -26.16 12.86 -20.50
C GLU A 235 -24.80 12.91 -21.23
N LYS A 236 -23.78 13.52 -20.61
CA LYS A 236 -22.45 13.67 -21.22
C LYS A 236 -21.54 12.45 -21.07
N PHE A 237 -21.64 11.75 -19.95
CA PHE A 237 -20.74 10.65 -19.58
C PHE A 237 -21.52 9.40 -19.14
N PRO A 238 -22.30 8.77 -20.04
CA PRO A 238 -23.23 7.70 -19.67
C PRO A 238 -22.55 6.43 -19.13
N LYS A 239 -21.26 6.23 -19.41
CA LYS A 239 -20.48 5.06 -18.93
C LYS A 239 -19.69 5.36 -17.65
N LEU A 240 -19.67 6.60 -17.18
CA LEU A 240 -18.86 7.01 -16.05
C LEU A 240 -19.62 6.76 -14.74
N LYS A 241 -19.00 6.03 -13.83
CA LYS A 241 -19.45 5.88 -12.45
C LYS A 241 -18.76 6.92 -11.58
N VAL A 242 -19.53 7.88 -11.07
CA VAL A 242 -19.04 8.89 -10.11
C VAL A 242 -19.43 8.47 -8.69
N LEU A 243 -18.48 8.50 -7.76
CA LEU A 243 -18.71 8.29 -6.32
C LEU A 243 -18.49 9.61 -5.57
N GLY A 244 -19.35 9.90 -4.58
CA GLY A 244 -19.34 11.17 -3.87
C GLY A 244 -19.98 12.32 -4.68
N PRO A 245 -19.75 13.59 -4.33
CA PRO A 245 -18.78 14.06 -3.34
C PRO A 245 -19.24 13.96 -1.88
N PHE A 246 -20.54 13.87 -1.63
CA PHE A 246 -21.07 13.68 -0.28
C PHE A 246 -20.81 12.24 0.19
N VAL A 247 -20.26 12.13 1.39
CA VAL A 247 -20.19 10.87 2.13
C VAL A 247 -21.46 10.84 2.96
N MET A 248 -22.40 9.97 2.64
CA MET A 248 -23.54 9.72 3.52
C MET A 248 -22.98 9.05 4.78
N ASP A 249 -22.85 9.79 5.87
CA ASP A 249 -22.61 9.17 7.17
C ASP A 249 -23.87 8.39 7.55
N TYR A 250 -23.70 7.11 7.89
CA TYR A 250 -24.78 6.21 8.31
C TYR A 250 -25.51 6.67 9.59
N TYR A 251 -25.11 7.80 10.18
CA TYR A 251 -25.71 8.39 11.37
C TYR A 251 -26.70 9.54 11.10
N GLU A 252 -26.85 10.00 9.85
CA GLU A 252 -27.81 11.06 9.49
C GLU A 252 -29.19 10.51 9.04
N MET A 253 -29.49 9.23 9.30
CA MET A 253 -30.74 8.59 8.89
C MET A 253 -31.77 8.39 10.01
N ASP A 254 -31.56 8.99 11.19
CA ASP A 254 -32.49 8.94 12.33
C ASP A 254 -33.14 10.31 12.64
N ASP A 255 -33.33 11.15 11.63
CA ASP A 255 -34.09 12.41 11.75
C ASP A 255 -35.52 12.24 11.19
N TRP A 256 -36.21 11.17 11.63
CA TRP A 256 -37.65 11.02 11.50
C TRP A 256 -38.28 11.03 12.89
N ASP A 257 -38.98 12.12 13.17
CA ASP A 257 -39.94 12.35 14.25
C ASP A 257 -40.45 11.08 14.93
N ASP A 258 -40.10 10.88 16.20
CA ASP A 258 -41.01 10.25 17.15
C ASP A 258 -41.04 11.05 18.46
N ASP A 259 -42.14 11.76 18.61
CA ASP A 259 -42.60 12.44 19.81
C ASP A 259 -42.93 11.37 20.86
N CYS A 260 -42.05 11.13 21.83
CA CYS A 260 -42.40 10.39 23.04
C CYS A 260 -41.59 10.86 24.27
N SER A 261 -42.16 11.87 24.93
CA SER A 261 -42.26 12.08 26.38
C SER A 261 -41.16 11.55 27.32
N ASP A 262 -40.39 12.51 27.84
CA ASP A 262 -40.17 12.81 29.27
C ASP A 262 -40.21 11.64 30.28
N TYR A 263 -39.04 11.09 30.60
CA TYR A 263 -38.71 10.69 31.98
C TYR A 263 -37.21 10.93 32.24
N SER A 264 -36.96 12.01 33.00
CA SER A 264 -35.78 12.27 33.81
C SER A 264 -35.29 11.03 34.58
N ASP A 265 -33.99 10.71 34.56
CA ASP A 265 -33.01 11.16 35.57
C ASP A 265 -31.65 10.43 35.45
N ASN A 266 -30.58 11.21 35.63
CA ASN A 266 -29.24 10.90 36.12
C ASN A 266 -28.44 9.67 35.62
N SER A 267 -27.27 9.95 35.02
CA SER A 267 -25.96 9.59 35.59
C SER A 267 -24.83 10.06 34.69
N GLU A 268 -24.02 10.99 35.20
CA GLU A 268 -22.67 11.30 34.73
C GLU A 268 -21.84 10.03 34.50
N TYR A 269 -21.03 9.98 33.43
CA TYR A 269 -19.70 9.34 33.43
C TYR A 269 -18.89 9.84 32.23
N LEU A 270 -18.26 11.01 32.39
CA LEU A 270 -17.06 11.39 31.66
C LEU A 270 -15.88 10.75 32.39
N ALA A 271 -15.33 9.67 31.85
CA ALA A 271 -14.05 9.13 32.27
C ALA A 271 -13.10 9.29 31.07
N TRP A 272 -12.01 10.03 31.24
CA TRP A 272 -10.63 9.69 30.86
C TRP A 272 -9.76 10.94 31.12
N GLU A 273 -9.62 11.28 32.41
CA GLU A 273 -8.49 12.09 32.88
C GLU A 273 -7.21 11.23 32.88
N PHE A 274 -6.14 11.85 32.43
CA PHE A 274 -4.81 11.30 32.24
C PHE A 274 -4.01 11.60 33.52
N GLU A 275 -3.60 10.58 34.29
CA GLU A 275 -2.61 10.73 35.36
C GLU A 275 -1.32 9.97 35.02
N MET A 276 -0.22 10.71 35.16
CA MET A 276 1.17 10.28 34.99
C MET A 276 1.62 9.35 36.11
N GLY A 277 2.55 8.45 35.77
CA GLY A 277 3.38 7.73 36.74
C GLY A 277 4.76 7.44 36.15
N ASP A 278 5.74 8.25 36.54
CA ASP A 278 7.18 8.07 36.33
C ASP A 278 7.70 6.78 36.98
N TYR A 279 8.62 6.08 36.32
CA TYR A 279 9.69 5.31 36.98
C TYR A 279 10.96 5.27 36.11
N ASP A 280 12.05 5.71 36.73
CA ASP A 280 13.41 5.85 36.21
C ASP A 280 14.24 4.55 36.19
N ASP A 281 15.14 4.51 35.18
CA ASP A 281 16.56 4.13 35.17
C ASP A 281 17.04 2.68 35.48
N TYR A 282 17.85 2.12 34.56
CA TYR A 282 19.19 1.55 34.82
C TYR A 282 19.96 1.25 33.51
N ASP A 283 21.28 1.40 33.62
CA ASP A 283 22.29 1.66 32.60
C ASP A 283 23.15 0.41 32.21
N ILE A 284 23.78 0.49 31.01
CA ILE A 284 25.11 -0.04 30.60
C ILE A 284 25.28 -1.56 30.26
N TYR A 285 25.71 -1.85 29.00
CA TYR A 285 27.04 -2.42 28.68
C TYR A 285 27.45 -2.23 27.21
N ASP A 286 28.72 -1.86 27.04
CA ASP A 286 29.52 -1.54 25.86
C ASP A 286 30.14 -2.79 25.20
N GLY A 287 30.52 -2.71 23.90
CA GLY A 287 31.29 -3.75 23.22
C GLY A 287 31.29 -3.73 21.68
N MET A 288 32.24 -2.99 21.09
CA MET A 288 32.65 -3.01 19.67
C MET A 288 32.97 -4.41 19.11
N TRP A 289 32.77 -4.66 17.79
CA TRP A 289 33.81 -4.93 16.76
C TRP A 289 33.20 -5.35 15.39
N HIS A 290 34.00 -5.12 14.36
CA HIS A 290 33.75 -5.09 12.91
C HIS A 290 33.56 -6.45 12.18
N ASP A 291 32.97 -6.31 10.98
CA ASP A 291 33.13 -7.04 9.71
C ASP A 291 32.62 -8.48 9.49
N ASP A 292 31.75 -8.53 8.47
CA ASP A 292 31.58 -9.48 7.36
C ASP A 292 30.79 -10.79 7.46
N GLU A 293 29.85 -10.86 6.52
CA GLU A 293 29.19 -12.00 5.87
C GLU A 293 28.46 -13.06 6.73
N GLY A 294 27.12 -13.03 6.64
CA GLY A 294 26.34 -14.28 6.54
C GLY A 294 25.36 -14.62 7.66
N ARG A 295 24.92 -13.68 8.50
CA ARG A 295 24.01 -14.02 9.62
C ARG A 295 22.58 -13.51 9.41
N PHE A 296 21.68 -14.43 9.07
CA PHE A 296 20.22 -14.26 9.01
C PHE A 296 19.56 -14.10 10.40
N GLU A 297 20.32 -13.84 11.46
CA GLU A 297 19.83 -13.89 12.86
C GLU A 297 19.44 -12.53 13.45
N GLU A 298 19.58 -11.42 12.70
CA GLU A 298 19.25 -10.07 13.21
C GLU A 298 17.95 -9.48 12.65
N LEU A 299 17.27 -10.19 11.75
CA LEU A 299 15.90 -9.86 11.37
C LEU A 299 14.98 -10.75 12.21
N GLU A 300 14.76 -10.40 13.47
CA GLU A 300 13.60 -10.92 14.21
C GLU A 300 12.33 -10.42 13.50
N LEU A 301 11.90 -11.18 12.49
CA LEU A 301 10.65 -10.95 11.78
C LEU A 301 9.50 -11.39 12.68
N ARG A 302 9.16 -10.54 13.65
CA ARG A 302 7.96 -10.72 14.46
C ARG A 302 6.75 -10.31 13.62
N PHE A 303 6.17 -11.28 12.92
CA PHE A 303 4.83 -11.14 12.36
C PHE A 303 3.85 -11.38 13.51
N TYR A 304 3.21 -10.32 13.99
CA TYR A 304 2.19 -10.45 15.03
C TYR A 304 0.91 -11.01 14.40
N GLU A 305 0.60 -12.28 14.66
CA GLU A 305 -0.75 -12.82 14.48
C GLU A 305 -1.67 -12.17 15.52
N GLY A 306 -2.72 -11.49 15.04
CA GLY A 306 -3.75 -10.93 15.90
C GLY A 306 -4.61 -12.03 16.51
N ASN A 307 -4.68 -12.02 17.84
CA ASN A 307 -5.55 -12.74 18.77
C ASN A 307 -6.58 -13.75 18.20
N GLY A 308 -6.33 -15.02 18.50
CA GLY A 308 -7.36 -16.01 18.83
C GLY A 308 -7.03 -16.63 20.19
N GLU A 309 -7.81 -16.29 21.21
CA GLU A 309 -7.66 -16.79 22.57
C GLU A 309 -8.00 -18.29 22.67
N GLU A 310 -7.32 -18.97 23.61
CA GLU A 310 -7.64 -20.26 24.24
C GLU A 310 -7.77 -21.54 23.38
N ALA A 311 -6.64 -22.24 23.23
CA ALA A 311 -6.55 -23.69 23.42
C ALA A 311 -5.11 -24.01 23.90
N GLY A 312 -4.85 -24.26 25.18
CA GLY A 312 -5.36 -25.42 25.88
C GLY A 312 -4.44 -26.62 25.64
N ILE A 313 -3.31 -26.65 26.36
CA ILE A 313 -2.56 -27.83 26.84
C ILE A 313 -2.77 -29.11 26.00
N LEU A 314 -1.82 -29.48 25.13
CA LEU A 314 -1.53 -30.88 24.78
C LEU A 314 -0.14 -30.93 24.11
N GLY A 315 0.82 -31.56 24.80
CA GLY A 315 2.19 -31.73 24.33
C GLY A 315 2.26 -32.67 23.13
N TRP A 316 3.05 -32.29 22.12
CA TRP A 316 3.40 -33.16 21.01
C TRP A 316 4.36 -34.26 21.50
N PRO A 317 4.11 -35.55 21.23
CA PRO A 317 5.08 -36.58 21.49
C PRO A 317 6.24 -36.50 20.49
N GLN A 318 7.46 -36.76 20.96
CA GLN A 318 8.61 -36.91 20.07
C GLN A 318 8.43 -38.16 19.20
N SER A 319 8.63 -37.98 17.89
CA SER A 319 8.55 -39.05 16.88
C SER A 319 9.95 -39.66 16.61
N PRO A 320 10.00 -40.91 16.08
CA PRO A 320 11.08 -41.89 16.28
C PRO A 320 12.47 -41.54 15.75
#